data_AF-A0A922YH75-F1
#
_entry.id   AF-A0A922YH75-F1
#
_cell.length_a   1.000
_cell.length_b   1.000
_cell.length_c   1.000
_cell.angle_alpha   90.00
_cell.angle_beta   90.00
_cell.angle_gamma   90.00
#
_symmetry.space_group_name_H-M   'P 1'
#
loop_
_entity.id
_entity.type
_entity.pdbx_description
1 polymer ?
#
loop_
_entity_poly.entity_id
_entity_poly.type
_entity_poly.pdbx_seq_one_letter_code
_entity_poly.pdbx_strand_id
1 'polypeptide(L)'
;MKDYASFILAYLNQLDVVNFDVDQVTKLPATISDTGSDLPRSVLAHFLAIIQTIYKHSDSLFAPIVVDSPNQQDQDKINVGAMIDLIVASRPDDAQTILGTVSLHGRTIPNGKVIEFTKKKSVLEAEDYELIASSMLPYMEQLAP
;
A
#
# COMPACT_ATOMS: atom_id res chain seq x y z
N MET A 1 17.72 10.56 -6.52
CA MET A 1 16.86 11.16 -7.57
C MET A 1 16.72 10.26 -8.80
N LYS A 2 17.79 9.66 -9.35
CA LYS A 2 17.69 8.72 -10.51
C LYS A 2 16.81 7.50 -10.24
N ASP A 3 16.89 6.90 -9.05
CA ASP A 3 16.07 5.74 -8.68
C ASP A 3 14.59 6.11 -8.54
N TYR A 4 14.27 7.18 -7.82
CA TYR A 4 12.92 7.74 -7.74
C TYR A 4 12.33 7.99 -9.14
N ALA A 5 13.07 8.68 -10.01
CA ALA A 5 12.65 8.96 -11.38
C ALA A 5 12.38 7.67 -12.17
N SER A 6 13.18 6.63 -11.95
CA SER A 6 12.98 5.33 -12.60
C SER A 6 11.72 4.63 -12.09
N PHE A 7 11.51 4.62 -10.76
CA PHE A 7 10.33 4.02 -10.15
C PHE A 7 9.04 4.75 -10.54
N ILE A 8 9.01 6.08 -10.47
CA ILE A 8 7.79 6.85 -10.76
C ILE A 8 7.35 6.67 -12.21
N LEU A 9 8.27 6.71 -13.17
CA LEU A 9 7.94 6.50 -14.58
C LEU A 9 7.45 5.08 -14.85
N ALA A 10 8.07 4.08 -14.21
CA ALA A 10 7.63 2.69 -14.32
C ALA A 10 6.23 2.48 -13.73
N TYR A 11 5.93 3.09 -12.58
CA TYR A 11 4.67 2.92 -11.87
C TYR A 11 3.52 3.68 -12.53
N LEU A 12 3.75 4.91 -13.02
CA LEU A 12 2.76 5.64 -13.82
C LEU A 12 2.36 4.85 -15.06
N ASN A 13 3.34 4.26 -15.76
CA ASN A 13 3.09 3.40 -16.91
C ASN A 13 2.28 2.14 -16.54
N GLN A 14 2.67 1.42 -15.48
CA GLN A 14 1.96 0.22 -15.03
C GLN A 14 0.52 0.49 -14.58
N LEU A 15 0.24 1.69 -14.11
CA LEU A 15 -1.11 2.13 -13.73
C LEU A 15 -1.87 2.82 -14.86
N ASP A 16 -1.37 2.79 -16.09
CA ASP A 16 -2.03 3.43 -17.25
C ASP A 16 -2.30 4.93 -17.04
N VAL A 17 -1.40 5.64 -16.36
CA VAL A 17 -1.39 7.09 -16.28
C VAL A 17 -0.46 7.60 -17.38
N VAL A 18 -1.01 8.23 -18.41
CA VAL A 18 -0.26 8.55 -19.64
C VAL A 18 -0.06 10.05 -19.90
N ASN A 19 -0.86 10.91 -19.26
CA ASN A 19 -0.85 12.35 -19.49
C ASN A 19 -0.13 13.10 -18.36
N PHE A 20 1.19 12.99 -18.32
CA PHE A 20 2.00 13.66 -17.30
C PHE A 20 3.26 14.31 -17.90
N ASP A 21 3.77 15.33 -17.22
CA ASP A 21 5.05 15.97 -17.56
C ASP A 21 6.19 15.21 -16.85
N VAL A 22 7.08 14.61 -17.65
CA VAL A 22 8.22 13.81 -17.17
C VAL A 22 9.14 14.63 -16.26
N ASP A 23 9.42 15.88 -16.60
CA ASP A 23 10.32 16.74 -15.80
C ASP A 23 9.68 17.14 -14.48
N GLN A 24 8.35 17.23 -14.42
CA GLN A 24 7.61 17.50 -13.18
C GLN A 24 7.58 16.27 -12.26
N VAL A 25 7.13 15.12 -12.77
CA VAL A 25 6.95 13.92 -11.92
C VAL A 25 8.26 13.34 -11.42
N THR A 26 9.36 13.52 -12.15
CA THR A 26 10.69 13.01 -11.73
C THR A 26 11.36 13.85 -10.65
N LYS A 27 10.86 15.05 -10.35
CA LYS A 27 11.42 15.98 -9.35
C LYS A 27 10.75 15.91 -7.97
N LEU A 28 9.87 14.93 -7.74
CA LEU A 28 9.05 14.82 -6.53
C LEU A 28 8.22 16.09 -6.32
N PRO A 29 7.14 16.28 -7.11
CA PRO A 29 6.38 17.53 -7.10
C PRO A 29 5.68 17.73 -5.75
N ALA A 30 5.56 18.99 -5.32
CA ALA A 30 4.80 19.35 -4.12
C ALA A 30 3.29 19.12 -4.28
N THR A 31 2.81 19.09 -5.53
CA THR A 31 1.41 18.85 -5.89
C THR A 31 1.36 17.92 -7.09
N ILE A 32 0.49 16.91 -7.03
CA ILE A 32 0.22 16.01 -8.16
C ILE A 32 -0.98 16.59 -8.92
N SER A 33 -0.73 17.10 -10.13
CA SER A 33 -1.72 17.81 -10.95
C SER A 33 -2.34 16.91 -12.01
N ASP A 34 -2.96 15.82 -11.58
CA ASP A 34 -3.73 14.91 -12.44
C ASP A 34 -5.22 15.12 -12.26
N THR A 35 -6.03 14.69 -13.25
CA THR A 35 -7.48 14.91 -13.25
C THR A 35 -8.26 13.61 -13.37
N GLY A 36 -9.47 13.58 -12.81
CA GLY A 36 -10.35 12.41 -12.85
C GLY A 36 -9.69 11.16 -12.27
N SER A 37 -9.96 10.02 -12.89
CA SER A 37 -9.51 8.70 -12.42
C SER A 37 -7.99 8.49 -12.48
N ASP A 38 -7.22 9.35 -13.15
CA ASP A 38 -5.75 9.28 -13.17
C ASP A 38 -5.15 9.72 -11.83
N LEU A 39 -5.77 10.68 -11.14
CA LEU A 39 -5.24 11.25 -9.89
C LEU A 39 -4.95 10.21 -8.81
N PRO A 40 -5.88 9.33 -8.40
CA PRO A 40 -5.58 8.33 -7.36
C PRO A 40 -4.49 7.33 -7.78
N ARG A 41 -4.41 7.00 -9.07
CA ARG A 41 -3.37 6.13 -9.62
C ARG A 41 -2.00 6.82 -9.60
N SER A 42 -1.94 8.10 -9.97
CA SER A 42 -0.73 8.90 -9.90
C SER A 42 -0.25 9.11 -8.46
N VAL A 43 -1.16 9.37 -7.53
CA VAL A 43 -0.85 9.46 -6.09
C VAL A 43 -0.25 8.15 -5.59
N LEU A 44 -0.85 7.00 -5.96
CA LEU A 44 -0.32 5.70 -5.61
C LEU A 44 1.09 5.48 -6.18
N ALA A 45 1.31 5.82 -7.46
CA ALA A 45 2.62 5.70 -8.10
C ALA A 45 3.69 6.54 -7.37
N HIS A 46 3.37 7.79 -7.02
CA HIS A 46 4.28 8.66 -6.25
C HIS A 46 4.59 8.08 -4.88
N PHE A 47 3.57 7.64 -4.15
CA PHE A 47 3.72 7.02 -2.84
C PHE A 47 4.65 5.81 -2.89
N LEU A 48 4.40 4.86 -3.79
CA LEU A 48 5.20 3.65 -3.93
C LEU A 48 6.63 3.94 -4.40
N ALA A 49 6.81 4.90 -5.33
CA ALA A 49 8.14 5.30 -5.78
C ALA A 49 8.98 5.94 -4.65
N ILE A 50 8.36 6.72 -3.77
CA ILE A 50 9.00 7.26 -2.57
C ILE A 50 9.39 6.12 -1.64
N ILE A 51 8.44 5.23 -1.29
CA ILE A 51 8.68 4.09 -0.41
C ILE A 51 9.84 3.21 -0.92
N GLN A 52 9.86 2.90 -2.21
CA GLN A 52 10.92 2.09 -2.83
C GLN A 52 12.27 2.83 -2.89
N THR A 53 12.25 4.16 -3.06
CA THR A 53 13.47 4.96 -2.95
C THR A 53 14.00 4.96 -1.53
N ILE A 54 13.14 5.08 -0.51
CA ILE A 54 13.55 4.99 0.90
C ILE A 54 14.10 3.60 1.17
N TYR A 55 13.38 2.54 0.78
CA TYR A 55 13.81 1.16 1.00
C TYR A 55 15.19 0.87 0.39
N LYS A 56 15.43 1.34 -0.84
CA LYS A 56 16.70 1.13 -1.53
C LYS A 56 17.91 1.81 -0.86
N HIS A 57 17.69 2.92 -0.15
CA HIS A 57 18.77 3.79 0.36
C HIS A 57 18.80 3.90 1.89
N SER A 58 17.85 3.28 2.59
CA SER A 58 17.79 3.29 4.05
C SER A 58 18.51 2.08 4.62
N ASP A 59 19.40 2.32 5.57
CA ASP A 59 20.05 1.25 6.37
C ASP A 59 19.31 0.98 7.69
N SER A 60 18.17 1.65 7.92
CA SER A 60 17.37 1.51 9.15
C SER A 60 16.19 0.55 8.97
N LEU A 61 15.64 0.10 10.10
CA LEU A 61 14.42 -0.73 10.14
C LEU A 61 13.29 -0.06 9.33
N PHE A 62 12.73 -0.79 8.37
CA PHE A 62 11.62 -0.32 7.57
C PHE A 62 10.28 -0.57 8.28
N ALA A 63 9.56 0.50 8.60
CA ALA A 63 8.27 0.39 9.28
C ALA A 63 7.20 -0.27 8.38
N PRO A 64 6.15 -0.89 8.96
CA PRO A 64 5.04 -1.40 8.18
C PRO A 64 4.40 -0.33 7.29
N ILE A 65 4.14 -0.68 6.03
CA ILE A 65 3.44 0.17 5.06
C ILE A 65 1.95 -0.14 5.15
N VAL A 66 1.13 0.89 5.36
CA VAL A 66 -0.33 0.76 5.37
C VAL A 66 -0.91 1.49 4.16
N VAL A 67 -1.63 0.75 3.30
CA VAL A 67 -2.40 1.32 2.19
C VAL A 67 -3.87 1.09 2.50
N ASP A 68 -4.58 2.18 2.82
CA ASP A 68 -6.03 2.13 3.04
C ASP A 68 -6.75 2.41 1.73
N SER A 69 -7.52 1.42 1.26
CA SER A 69 -8.49 1.53 0.18
C SER A 69 -7.90 2.17 -1.09
N PRO A 70 -7.09 1.42 -1.87
CA PRO A 70 -6.49 1.96 -3.09
C PRO A 70 -7.56 2.33 -4.14
N ASN A 71 -8.72 1.67 -4.12
CA ASN A 71 -9.83 2.02 -4.99
C ASN A 71 -10.49 3.32 -4.54
N GLN A 72 -10.04 4.45 -5.11
CA GLN A 72 -10.61 5.77 -4.90
C GLN A 72 -11.23 6.31 -6.19
N GLN A 73 -12.27 7.13 -6.05
CA GLN A 73 -13.02 7.73 -7.17
C GLN A 73 -13.63 6.69 -8.13
N ASP A 74 -14.07 5.55 -7.59
CA ASP A 74 -14.74 4.47 -8.33
C ASP A 74 -13.98 4.04 -9.60
N GLN A 75 -12.71 3.64 -9.43
CA GLN A 75 -11.92 3.06 -10.53
C GLN A 75 -12.63 1.83 -11.09
N ASP A 76 -12.47 1.61 -12.40
CA ASP A 76 -12.92 0.36 -12.99
C ASP A 76 -12.10 -0.84 -12.46
N LYS A 77 -12.65 -2.04 -12.64
CA LYS A 77 -12.08 -3.27 -12.09
C LYS A 77 -10.67 -3.58 -12.59
N ILE A 78 -10.32 -3.15 -13.81
CA ILE A 78 -8.99 -3.39 -14.40
C ILE A 78 -7.99 -2.52 -13.67
N ASN A 79 -8.31 -1.23 -13.51
CA ASN A 79 -7.49 -0.26 -12.81
C ASN A 79 -7.29 -0.62 -11.33
N VAL A 80 -8.35 -1.00 -10.59
CA VAL A 80 -8.17 -1.46 -9.20
C VAL A 80 -7.28 -2.70 -9.13
N GLY A 81 -7.44 -3.64 -10.07
CA GLY A 81 -6.59 -4.81 -10.16
C GLY A 81 -5.12 -4.46 -10.35
N ALA A 82 -4.82 -3.54 -11.26
CA ALA A 82 -3.46 -3.05 -11.50
C ALA A 82 -2.86 -2.34 -10.27
N MET A 83 -3.68 -1.56 -9.56
CA MET A 83 -3.28 -0.92 -8.30
C MET A 83 -2.90 -1.95 -7.24
N ILE A 84 -3.72 -2.99 -7.05
CA ILE A 84 -3.45 -4.08 -6.10
C ILE A 84 -2.17 -4.84 -6.49
N ASP A 85 -2.03 -5.21 -7.77
CA ASP A 85 -0.85 -5.90 -8.26
C ASP A 85 0.42 -5.09 -7.98
N LEU A 86 0.38 -3.79 -8.27
CA LEU A 86 1.52 -2.92 -8.09
C LEU A 86 1.89 -2.79 -6.60
N ILE A 87 0.91 -2.58 -5.70
CA ILE A 87 1.14 -2.53 -4.25
C ILE A 87 1.85 -3.81 -3.77
N VAL A 88 1.37 -4.97 -4.23
CA VAL A 88 1.94 -6.27 -3.85
C VAL A 88 3.34 -6.46 -4.43
N ALA A 89 3.56 -6.06 -5.69
CA ALA A 89 4.84 -6.20 -6.37
C ALA A 89 5.91 -5.23 -5.84
N SER A 90 5.51 -4.05 -5.35
CA SER A 90 6.40 -3.04 -4.80
C SER A 90 6.56 -3.13 -3.28
N ARG A 91 6.23 -4.26 -2.65
CA ARG A 91 6.47 -4.43 -1.21
C ARG A 91 7.97 -4.62 -0.94
N PRO A 92 8.54 -3.99 0.10
CA PRO A 92 9.87 -4.36 0.57
C PRO A 92 9.92 -5.82 1.04
N ASP A 93 11.05 -6.49 0.84
CA ASP A 93 11.19 -7.92 1.18
C ASP A 93 11.31 -8.16 2.69
N ASP A 94 11.80 -7.17 3.43
CA ASP A 94 12.04 -7.21 4.88
C ASP A 94 11.05 -6.36 5.69
N ALA A 95 9.95 -5.90 5.05
CA ALA A 95 8.92 -5.09 5.69
C ALA A 95 7.51 -5.64 5.48
N GLN A 96 6.60 -5.33 6.41
CA GLN A 96 5.19 -5.70 6.28
C GLN A 96 4.44 -4.67 5.42
N THR A 97 3.60 -5.14 4.50
CA THR A 97 2.60 -4.31 3.83
C THR A 97 1.20 -4.75 4.25
N ILE A 98 0.39 -3.81 4.73
CA ILE A 98 -1.00 -3.99 5.13
C ILE A 98 -1.89 -3.26 4.12
N LEU A 99 -2.73 -4.00 3.42
CA LEU A 99 -3.65 -3.47 2.42
C LEU A 99 -5.09 -3.58 2.91
N GLY A 100 -5.72 -2.45 3.18
CA GLY A 100 -7.16 -2.36 3.38
C GLY A 100 -7.86 -2.30 2.02
N THR A 101 -8.79 -3.22 1.75
CA THR A 101 -9.59 -3.18 0.52
C THR A 101 -10.95 -3.85 0.72
N VAL A 102 -11.96 -3.38 -0.04
CA VAL A 102 -13.30 -3.98 -0.07
C VAL A 102 -13.32 -5.28 -0.90
N SER A 103 -12.43 -5.40 -1.88
CA SER A 103 -12.32 -6.59 -2.73
C SER A 103 -10.90 -6.74 -3.26
N LEU A 104 -10.47 -7.97 -3.48
CA LEU A 104 -9.22 -8.28 -4.18
C LEU A 104 -9.37 -8.29 -5.71
N HIS A 105 -10.57 -8.05 -6.25
CA HIS A 105 -10.83 -8.02 -7.70
C HIS A 105 -10.30 -9.26 -8.45
N GLY A 106 -10.39 -10.43 -7.81
CA GLY A 106 -9.92 -11.71 -8.36
C GLY A 106 -8.40 -11.94 -8.27
N ARG A 107 -7.65 -11.07 -7.58
CA ARG A 107 -6.21 -11.22 -7.39
C ARG A 107 -5.89 -12.14 -6.22
N THR A 108 -4.86 -12.96 -6.40
CA THR A 108 -4.27 -13.78 -5.35
C THR A 108 -3.08 -13.05 -4.74
N ILE A 109 -2.96 -13.07 -3.41
CA ILE A 109 -1.86 -12.41 -2.71
C ILE A 109 -0.80 -13.45 -2.35
N PRO A 110 0.32 -13.55 -3.09
CA PRO A 110 1.37 -14.51 -2.78
C PRO A 110 2.08 -14.12 -1.48
N ASN A 111 2.34 -15.10 -0.63
CA ASN A 111 2.99 -14.92 0.67
C ASN A 111 2.29 -13.87 1.56
N GLY A 112 0.96 -13.75 1.43
CA GLY A 112 0.15 -12.85 2.24
C GLY A 112 -0.97 -13.58 2.97
N LYS A 113 -1.44 -12.99 4.07
CA LYS A 113 -2.62 -13.44 4.80
C LYS A 113 -3.79 -12.51 4.48
N VAL A 114 -4.91 -13.06 4.03
CA VAL A 114 -6.16 -12.32 3.88
C VAL A 114 -6.94 -12.43 5.19
N ILE A 115 -7.34 -11.29 5.75
CA ILE A 115 -8.20 -11.20 6.92
C ILE A 115 -9.53 -10.62 6.45
N GLU A 116 -10.58 -11.43 6.51
CA GLU A 116 -11.93 -11.03 6.08
C GLU A 116 -12.80 -10.71 7.29
N PHE A 117 -13.30 -9.48 7.36
CA PHE A 117 -14.24 -9.07 8.41
C PHE A 117 -15.67 -9.36 7.98
N THR A 118 -16.30 -10.33 8.64
CA THR A 118 -17.65 -10.80 8.29
C THR A 118 -18.75 -10.17 9.15
N LYS A 119 -18.39 -9.65 10.33
CA LYS A 119 -19.32 -9.04 11.29
C LYS A 119 -19.28 -7.50 11.22
N LYS A 120 -20.43 -6.88 10.98
CA LYS A 120 -20.55 -5.41 10.87
C LYS A 120 -20.08 -4.72 12.16
N LYS A 121 -19.20 -3.72 12.03
CA LYS A 121 -18.59 -2.96 13.14
C LYS A 121 -17.83 -3.85 14.15
N SER A 122 -17.36 -5.02 13.73
CA SER A 122 -16.51 -5.89 14.54
C SER A 122 -15.22 -6.15 13.79
N VAL A 123 -14.10 -5.93 14.47
CA VAL A 123 -12.74 -6.22 13.96
C VAL A 123 -12.04 -7.29 14.80
N LEU A 124 -12.72 -7.76 15.85
CA LEU A 124 -12.27 -8.81 16.77
C LEU A 124 -13.34 -9.90 16.81
N GLU A 125 -12.91 -11.14 16.97
CA GLU A 125 -13.77 -12.29 17.20
C GLU A 125 -13.64 -12.71 18.66
N ALA A 126 -14.77 -12.96 19.33
CA ALA A 126 -14.78 -13.27 20.76
C ALA A 126 -14.08 -14.60 21.05
N GLU A 127 -14.14 -15.51 20.09
CA GLU A 127 -13.54 -16.83 20.12
C GLU A 127 -12.00 -16.77 20.10
N ASP A 128 -11.42 -15.71 19.53
CA ASP A 128 -9.97 -15.50 19.46
C ASP A 128 -9.41 -14.85 20.73
N TYR A 129 -10.28 -14.34 21.62
CA TYR A 129 -9.86 -13.52 22.77
C TYR A 129 -8.88 -14.26 23.68
N GLU A 130 -9.22 -15.46 24.14
CA GLU A 130 -8.37 -16.21 25.09
C GLU A 130 -6.98 -16.52 24.53
N LEU A 131 -6.91 -16.89 23.24
CA LEU A 131 -5.67 -17.17 22.55
C LEU A 131 -4.81 -15.91 22.40
N ILE A 132 -5.40 -14.80 21.98
CA ILE A 132 -4.67 -13.55 21.79
C ILE A 132 -4.25 -12.96 23.13
N ALA A 133 -5.15 -12.94 24.13
CA ALA A 133 -4.87 -12.41 25.46
C ALA A 133 -3.72 -13.16 26.12
N SER A 134 -3.71 -14.50 26.08
CA SER A 134 -2.61 -15.29 26.64
C SER A 134 -1.26 -14.99 25.99
N SER A 135 -1.23 -14.63 24.70
CA SER A 135 -0.02 -14.19 24.01
C SER A 135 0.36 -12.73 24.31
N MET A 136 -0.61 -11.83 24.46
CA MET A 136 -0.38 -10.38 24.51
C MET A 136 -0.19 -9.86 25.94
N LEU A 137 -0.91 -10.41 26.92
CA LEU A 137 -0.89 -9.95 28.32
C LEU A 137 0.52 -9.93 28.93
N PRO A 138 1.41 -10.93 28.71
CA PRO A 138 2.76 -10.88 29.26
C PRO A 138 3.58 -9.66 28.83
N TYR A 139 3.36 -9.17 27.60
CA TYR A 139 4.02 -7.97 27.09
C TYR A 139 3.37 -6.69 27.64
N MET A 140 2.05 -6.70 27.82
CA MET A 140 1.32 -5.57 28.41
C MET A 140 1.69 -5.36 29.87
N GLU A 141 1.86 -6.43 30.64
CA GLU A 141 2.29 -6.38 32.04
C GLU A 141 3.71 -5.81 32.19
N GLN A 142 4.60 -6.05 31.23
CA GLN A 142 5.95 -5.46 31.21
C GLN A 142 5.95 -3.96 30.89
N LEU A 143 4.90 -3.46 30.25
CA LEU A 143 4.72 -2.04 29.91
C LEU A 143 3.91 -1.27 30.96
N ALA A 144 3.34 -1.98 31.95
CA ALA A 144 2.63 -1.36 33.05
C ALA A 144 3.64 -0.69 34.01
N PRO A 145 3.40 0.57 34.43
CA PRO A 145 4.31 1.34 35.28
C PRO A 145 4.45 0.79 36.70
#